data_AF-A0A1I1NXH5-F1
#
_entry.id   AF-A0A1I1NXH5-F1
#
_cell.length_a   1.000
_cell.length_b   1.000
_cell.length_c   1.000
_cell.angle_alpha   90.00
_cell.angle_beta   90.00
_cell.angle_gamma   90.00
#
_symmetry.space_group_name_H-M   'P 1'
#
loop_
_entity.id
_entity.type
_entity.pdbx_description
1 polymer ?
#
loop_
_entity_poly.entity_id
_entity_poly.type
_entity_poly.pdbx_seq_one_letter_code
_entity_poly.pdbx_strand_id
1 'polypeptide(L)'
;MRRISLVVATALAAATFAAAPAHADQTFTGSLTTSDPQAVITQPDDTTQACSFAGGATAPAYVDQVTLPAQIAGTRSFVLHVGSTSMVFAVLYVYRNGVCVGADYTPDNAQEASAGVIDVDGITFAAGDNITVKVAGVPPLDWSLTVVQPEPVKGSARSAASGRGAKFVTLPAAMSCQTHSAVLKFSRKAKRSAAKAVVRANGKKVKQIRTFKPRKRVVVKRLPAGATLSVVVKLKNGKKATVRRSYWSC
;
A
#
# COMPACT_ATOMS: atom_id res chain seq x y z
N MET A 1 48.54 42.44 8.23
CA MET A 1 47.14 42.14 8.59
C MET A 1 46.70 40.84 7.92
N ARG A 2 46.57 39.74 8.67
CA ARG A 2 46.20 38.41 8.12
C ARG A 2 44.68 38.25 8.15
N ARG A 3 44.06 38.06 6.98
CA ARG A 3 42.63 37.76 6.85
C ARG A 3 42.40 36.26 7.08
N ILE A 4 41.66 35.91 8.13
CA ILE A 4 41.20 34.55 8.42
C ILE A 4 39.84 34.39 7.75
N SER A 5 39.79 33.62 6.66
CA SER A 5 38.54 33.27 6.00
C SER A 5 37.85 32.14 6.75
N LEU A 6 36.77 32.47 7.45
CA LEU A 6 35.90 31.53 8.14
C LEU A 6 34.99 30.85 7.09
N VAL A 7 35.23 29.57 6.82
CA VAL A 7 34.35 28.74 5.98
C VAL A 7 33.23 28.20 6.86
N VAL A 8 32.03 28.77 6.73
CA VAL A 8 30.82 28.28 7.39
C VAL A 8 30.29 27.09 6.59
N ALA A 9 30.50 25.88 7.09
CA ALA A 9 29.93 24.67 6.51
C ALA A 9 28.44 24.56 6.90
N THR A 10 27.56 24.88 5.95
CA THR A 10 26.12 24.68 6.11
C THR A 10 25.82 23.18 6.02
N ALA A 11 25.51 22.56 7.16
CA ALA A 11 25.07 21.17 7.19
C ALA A 11 23.63 21.09 6.65
N LEU A 12 23.45 20.68 5.38
CA LEU A 12 22.14 20.26 4.90
C LEU A 12 21.73 18.99 5.62
N ALA A 13 20.82 19.12 6.58
CA ALA A 13 20.12 17.97 7.14
C ALA A 13 19.22 17.39 6.04
N ALA A 14 19.59 16.22 5.51
CA ALA A 14 18.75 15.48 4.59
C ALA A 14 17.47 15.06 5.33
N ALA A 15 16.36 15.76 5.08
CA ALA A 15 15.05 15.34 5.52
C ALA A 15 14.74 13.98 4.87
N THR A 16 14.80 12.92 5.67
CA THR A 16 14.35 11.61 5.23
C THR A 16 12.84 11.58 5.32
N PHE A 17 12.17 11.85 4.20
CA PHE A 17 10.74 11.58 4.07
C PHE A 17 10.57 10.06 4.14
N ALA A 18 10.16 9.56 5.31
CA ALA A 18 9.74 8.19 5.45
C ALA A 18 8.49 8.00 4.57
N ALA A 19 8.62 7.23 3.48
CA ALA A 19 7.47 6.83 2.70
C ALA A 19 6.43 6.19 3.65
N ALA A 20 5.18 6.63 3.55
CA ALA A 20 4.09 6.06 4.32
C ALA A 20 4.09 4.52 4.16
N PRO A 21 3.82 3.76 5.23
CA PRO A 21 3.75 2.31 5.13
C PRO A 21 2.68 1.93 4.10
N ALA A 22 2.99 0.95 3.25
CA ALA A 22 2.19 0.63 2.06
C ALA A 22 0.79 0.05 2.32
N HIS A 23 0.33 0.10 3.57
CA HIS A 23 -0.89 -0.51 4.09
C HIS A 23 -1.67 0.42 5.01
N ALA A 24 -1.28 1.68 5.16
CA ALA A 24 -2.10 2.63 5.91
C ALA A 24 -3.25 3.09 5.02
N ASP A 25 -4.45 3.14 5.60
CA ASP A 25 -5.58 3.83 5.00
C ASP A 25 -5.18 5.28 4.71
N GLN A 26 -5.71 5.80 3.62
CA GLN A 26 -5.42 7.15 3.18
C GLN A 26 -6.70 7.96 3.20
N THR A 27 -6.67 9.09 3.88
CA THR A 27 -7.80 10.01 3.93
C THR A 27 -7.46 11.27 3.13
N PHE A 28 -8.40 11.68 2.30
CA PHE A 28 -8.36 12.90 1.51
C PHE A 28 -9.62 13.70 1.81
N THR A 29 -9.51 15.01 1.77
CA THR A 29 -10.65 15.91 1.98
C THR A 29 -10.65 16.96 0.89
N GLY A 30 -11.82 17.40 0.46
CA GLY A 30 -11.98 18.47 -0.51
C GLY A 30 -13.35 19.10 -0.42
N SER A 31 -13.61 20.02 -1.34
CA SER A 31 -14.91 20.65 -1.49
C SER A 31 -15.20 20.89 -2.97
N LEU A 32 -16.45 20.63 -3.38
CA LEU A 32 -16.95 21.07 -4.67
C LEU A 32 -17.55 22.45 -4.54
N THR A 33 -17.18 23.30 -5.47
CA THR A 33 -17.58 24.69 -5.65
C THR A 33 -18.02 24.92 -7.09
N THR A 34 -18.67 26.05 -7.35
CA THR A 34 -19.05 26.42 -8.72
C THR A 34 -17.86 26.76 -9.64
N SER A 35 -16.65 26.84 -9.10
CA SER A 35 -15.42 27.03 -9.88
C SER A 35 -14.77 25.73 -10.35
N ASP A 36 -15.21 24.58 -9.84
CA ASP A 36 -14.63 23.29 -10.22
C ASP A 36 -15.01 22.88 -11.64
N PRO A 37 -14.21 22.01 -12.29
CA PRO A 37 -14.53 21.49 -13.60
C PRO A 37 -15.90 20.80 -13.64
N GLN A 38 -16.67 21.04 -14.70
CA GLN A 38 -17.90 20.32 -14.95
C GLN A 38 -17.67 19.13 -15.90
N ALA A 39 -18.41 18.05 -15.68
CA ALA A 39 -18.50 16.92 -16.59
C ALA A 39 -19.93 16.39 -16.66
N VAL A 40 -20.28 15.76 -17.78
CA VAL A 40 -21.50 14.95 -17.87
C VAL A 40 -21.19 13.60 -17.26
N ILE A 41 -21.87 13.24 -16.19
CA ILE A 41 -21.74 11.94 -15.54
C ILE A 41 -22.93 11.06 -15.93
N THR A 42 -22.69 9.75 -15.97
CA THR A 42 -23.73 8.73 -16.24
C THR A 42 -24.02 8.01 -14.95
N GLN A 43 -25.30 7.84 -14.61
CA GLN A 43 -25.73 7.14 -13.41
C GLN A 43 -25.05 5.76 -13.32
N PRO A 44 -24.34 5.47 -12.21
CA PRO A 44 -23.83 4.14 -11.92
C PRO A 44 -24.96 3.13 -11.76
N ASP A 45 -24.62 1.85 -11.93
CA ASP A 45 -25.51 0.75 -11.58
C ASP A 45 -25.42 0.53 -10.06
N ASP A 46 -26.50 0.82 -9.33
CA ASP A 46 -26.57 0.71 -7.87
C ASP A 46 -26.42 -0.73 -7.37
N THR A 47 -26.75 -1.71 -8.20
CA THR A 47 -26.76 -3.12 -7.81
C THR A 47 -25.41 -3.78 -8.03
N THR A 48 -24.71 -3.37 -9.09
CA THR A 48 -23.44 -4.00 -9.49
C THR A 48 -22.21 -3.11 -9.25
N GLN A 49 -22.42 -1.88 -8.76
CA GLN A 49 -21.40 -0.83 -8.65
C GLN A 49 -20.68 -0.58 -9.99
N ALA A 50 -21.35 -0.83 -11.12
CA ALA A 50 -20.77 -0.62 -12.43
C ALA A 50 -20.80 0.87 -12.80
N CYS A 51 -19.77 1.31 -13.52
CA CYS A 51 -19.59 2.72 -13.88
C CYS A 51 -20.67 3.31 -14.80
N SER A 52 -21.53 2.47 -15.38
CA SER A 52 -22.68 2.83 -16.19
C SER A 52 -23.54 1.60 -16.42
N PHE A 53 -24.86 1.78 -16.56
CA PHE A 53 -25.76 0.76 -17.09
C PHE A 53 -26.53 1.28 -18.32
N ALA A 54 -27.07 0.35 -19.12
CA ALA A 54 -27.83 0.71 -20.31
C ALA A 54 -29.13 1.45 -19.90
N GLY A 55 -29.29 2.68 -20.39
CA GLY A 55 -30.44 3.54 -20.06
C GLY A 55 -30.27 4.38 -18.80
N GLY A 56 -29.09 4.37 -18.16
CA GLY A 56 -28.78 5.25 -17.03
C GLY A 56 -28.89 6.73 -17.40
N ALA A 57 -29.45 7.53 -16.50
CA ALA A 57 -29.59 8.96 -16.70
C ALA A 57 -28.21 9.63 -16.78
N THR A 58 -28.12 10.72 -17.55
CA THR A 58 -26.92 11.56 -17.57
C THR A 58 -27.24 12.94 -17.02
N ALA A 59 -26.34 13.50 -16.21
CA ALA A 59 -26.49 14.84 -15.66
C ALA A 59 -25.16 15.59 -15.67
N PRO A 60 -25.17 16.92 -15.84
CA PRO A 60 -23.99 17.74 -15.56
C PRO A 60 -23.71 17.75 -14.05
N ALA A 61 -22.45 17.58 -13.68
CA ALA A 61 -21.99 17.64 -12.30
C ALA A 61 -20.63 18.34 -12.22
N TYR A 62 -20.33 18.91 -11.06
CA TYR A 62 -19.00 19.41 -10.74
C TYR A 62 -18.14 18.26 -10.24
N VAL A 63 -16.86 18.25 -10.57
CA VAL A 63 -15.97 17.12 -10.31
C VAL A 63 -14.68 17.57 -9.64
N ASP A 64 -14.32 16.87 -8.57
CA ASP A 64 -13.00 16.89 -7.96
C ASP A 64 -12.38 15.49 -8.05
N GLN A 65 -11.07 15.39 -7.95
CA GLN A 65 -10.38 14.11 -8.09
C GLN A 65 -9.12 13.98 -7.23
N VAL A 66 -8.93 12.76 -6.75
CA VAL A 66 -7.70 12.32 -6.09
C VAL A 66 -6.99 11.31 -6.97
N THR A 67 -5.67 11.43 -7.10
CA THR A 67 -4.85 10.43 -7.81
C THR A 67 -3.78 9.88 -6.88
N LEU A 68 -3.66 8.56 -6.84
CA LEU A 68 -2.71 7.85 -6.00
C LEU A 68 -2.20 6.57 -6.70
N PRO A 69 -0.91 6.21 -6.54
CA PRO A 69 -0.42 4.94 -7.02
C PRO A 69 -0.79 3.81 -6.05
N ALA A 70 -1.22 2.66 -6.59
CA ALA A 70 -1.40 1.44 -5.84
C ALA A 70 -0.04 0.90 -5.38
N GLN A 71 0.30 1.08 -4.11
CA GLN A 71 1.63 0.68 -3.60
C GLN A 71 1.79 -0.84 -3.47
N ILE A 72 0.67 -1.54 -3.29
CA ILE A 72 0.57 -2.99 -3.19
C ILE A 72 -0.59 -3.48 -4.04
N ALA A 73 -0.50 -4.74 -4.48
CA ALA A 73 -1.63 -5.44 -5.06
C ALA A 73 -2.63 -5.85 -3.97
N GLY A 74 -3.91 -5.78 -4.29
CA GLY A 74 -5.00 -6.23 -3.42
C GLY A 74 -6.30 -5.48 -3.63
N THR A 75 -7.34 -5.98 -2.99
CA THR A 75 -8.70 -5.42 -2.97
C THR A 75 -8.75 -4.18 -2.08
N ARG A 76 -9.38 -3.10 -2.53
CA ARG A 76 -9.56 -1.87 -1.77
C ARG A 76 -11.04 -1.53 -1.70
N SER A 77 -11.36 -0.75 -0.66
CA SER A 77 -12.64 -0.08 -0.51
C SER A 77 -12.43 1.43 -0.53
N PHE A 78 -13.38 2.16 -1.09
CA PHE A 78 -13.36 3.61 -1.18
C PHE A 78 -14.60 4.14 -0.50
N VAL A 79 -14.43 4.81 0.64
CA VAL A 79 -15.55 5.30 1.45
C VAL A 79 -15.59 6.81 1.36
N LEU A 80 -16.62 7.35 0.74
CA LEU A 80 -16.88 8.77 0.61
C LEU A 80 -17.87 9.20 1.69
N HIS A 81 -17.45 10.15 2.52
CA HIS A 81 -18.33 10.90 3.42
C HIS A 81 -18.62 12.26 2.83
N VAL A 82 -19.89 12.66 2.81
CA VAL A 82 -20.30 14.01 2.41
C VAL A 82 -20.88 14.77 3.61
N GLY A 83 -20.46 16.02 3.77
CA GLY A 83 -20.72 16.82 4.98
C GLY A 83 -22.17 17.31 5.16
N SER A 84 -23.04 17.15 4.15
CA SER A 84 -24.42 17.65 4.21
C SER A 84 -25.43 16.54 4.51
N THR A 85 -26.33 16.79 5.47
CA THR A 85 -27.48 15.92 5.79
C THR A 85 -28.49 15.76 4.65
N SER A 86 -28.38 16.58 3.61
CA SER A 86 -29.12 16.46 2.36
C SER A 86 -28.16 15.99 1.27
N MET A 87 -27.98 14.67 1.13
CA MET A 87 -27.24 14.07 0.01
C MET A 87 -28.03 14.25 -1.29
N VAL A 88 -28.16 15.48 -1.80
CA VAL A 88 -29.05 15.71 -2.96
C VAL A 88 -28.45 15.10 -4.22
N PHE A 89 -27.12 15.08 -4.35
CA PHE A 89 -26.44 14.38 -5.44
C PHE A 89 -24.92 14.30 -5.20
N ALA A 90 -24.40 13.12 -4.83
CA ALA A 90 -22.97 12.84 -4.80
C ALA A 90 -22.71 11.48 -5.45
N VAL A 91 -21.63 11.37 -6.22
CA VAL A 91 -21.26 10.15 -6.93
C VAL A 91 -19.76 9.93 -6.80
N LEU A 92 -19.39 8.69 -6.48
CA LEU A 92 -18.03 8.22 -6.38
C LEU A 92 -17.70 7.37 -7.61
N TYR A 93 -16.63 7.70 -8.33
CA TYR A 93 -16.10 6.86 -9.41
C TYR A 93 -14.66 6.49 -9.13
N VAL A 94 -14.33 5.22 -9.37
CA VAL A 94 -12.98 4.67 -9.21
C VAL A 94 -12.45 4.25 -10.57
N TYR A 95 -11.28 4.78 -10.93
CA TYR A 95 -10.59 4.48 -12.18
C TYR A 95 -9.26 3.79 -11.90
N ARG A 96 -8.93 2.82 -12.74
CA ARG A 96 -7.63 2.14 -12.82
C ARG A 96 -7.01 2.41 -14.18
N ASN A 97 -5.86 3.10 -14.19
CA ASN A 97 -5.13 3.44 -15.43
C ASN A 97 -6.02 4.11 -16.49
N GLY A 98 -6.92 5.00 -16.05
CA GLY A 98 -7.85 5.73 -16.91
C GLY A 98 -9.15 5.00 -17.27
N VAL A 99 -9.30 3.72 -16.89
CA VAL A 99 -10.54 2.93 -17.12
C VAL A 99 -11.36 2.89 -15.82
N CYS A 100 -12.65 3.20 -15.90
CA CYS A 100 -13.52 3.10 -14.73
C CYS A 100 -13.72 1.62 -14.33
N VAL A 101 -13.56 1.31 -13.05
CA VAL A 101 -13.59 -0.05 -12.50
C VAL A 101 -14.64 -0.25 -11.41
N GLY A 102 -15.21 0.83 -10.89
CA GLY A 102 -16.32 0.80 -9.94
C GLY A 102 -16.88 2.20 -9.73
N ALA A 103 -18.16 2.30 -9.44
CA ALA A 103 -18.80 3.55 -9.09
C ALA A 103 -20.02 3.30 -8.21
N ASP A 104 -20.36 4.28 -7.39
CA ASP A 104 -21.55 4.27 -6.55
C ASP A 104 -22.06 5.70 -6.33
N TYR A 105 -23.36 5.83 -6.14
CA TYR A 105 -24.07 7.10 -5.93
C TYR A 105 -25.16 7.01 -4.87
N THR A 106 -25.37 5.85 -4.25
CA THR A 106 -26.45 5.61 -3.29
C THR A 106 -25.92 4.83 -2.09
N PRO A 107 -26.23 5.24 -0.86
CA PRO A 107 -25.97 4.41 0.31
C PRO A 107 -26.63 3.02 0.17
N ASP A 108 -25.91 1.95 0.48
CA ASP A 108 -26.39 0.57 0.35
C ASP A 108 -27.39 0.21 1.46
N ASN A 109 -27.36 0.94 2.57
CA ASN A 109 -28.21 0.69 3.73
C ASN A 109 -28.54 1.95 4.53
N ALA A 110 -29.49 1.81 5.47
CA ALA A 110 -29.96 2.91 6.31
C ALA A 110 -28.85 3.52 7.19
N GLN A 111 -27.84 2.72 7.57
CA GLN A 111 -26.73 3.21 8.39
C GLN A 111 -25.83 4.15 7.59
N GLU A 112 -25.44 3.76 6.37
CA GLU A 112 -24.71 4.64 5.45
C GLU A 112 -25.51 5.88 5.07
N ALA A 113 -26.81 5.73 4.80
CA ALA A 113 -27.68 6.85 4.50
C ALA A 113 -27.72 7.87 5.66
N SER A 114 -27.82 7.39 6.89
CA SER A 114 -27.78 8.24 8.08
C SER A 114 -26.42 8.91 8.33
N ALA A 115 -25.35 8.29 7.82
CA ALA A 115 -23.96 8.75 7.99
C ALA A 115 -23.45 9.60 6.81
N GLY A 116 -24.26 9.77 5.75
CA GLY A 116 -23.82 10.48 4.54
C GLY A 116 -22.70 9.74 3.81
N VAL A 117 -22.76 8.40 3.77
CA VAL A 117 -21.72 7.53 3.21
C VAL A 117 -22.15 6.95 1.87
N ILE A 118 -21.20 6.95 0.92
CA ILE A 118 -21.25 6.24 -0.36
C ILE A 118 -19.95 5.43 -0.43
N ASP A 119 -19.98 4.18 -0.87
CA ASP A 119 -18.76 3.41 -1.00
C ASP A 119 -18.66 2.56 -2.26
N VAL A 120 -17.42 2.22 -2.61
CA VAL A 120 -17.12 1.30 -3.70
C VAL A 120 -16.19 0.25 -3.15
N ASP A 121 -16.66 -0.99 -3.17
CA ASP A 121 -16.00 -2.13 -2.53
C ASP A 121 -15.41 -3.11 -3.55
N GLY A 122 -14.54 -3.99 -3.07
CA GLY A 122 -14.12 -5.16 -3.87
C GLY A 122 -13.17 -4.86 -5.05
N ILE A 123 -12.69 -3.62 -5.22
CA ILE A 123 -11.86 -3.26 -6.37
C ILE A 123 -10.43 -3.76 -6.20
N THR A 124 -10.00 -4.67 -7.06
CA THR A 124 -8.65 -5.24 -7.03
C THR A 124 -7.67 -4.47 -7.92
N PHE A 125 -6.59 -3.99 -7.32
CA PHE A 125 -5.48 -3.32 -8.00
C PHE A 125 -4.22 -4.19 -8.01
N ALA A 126 -3.38 -4.00 -9.03
CA ALA A 126 -2.00 -4.46 -9.04
C ALA A 126 -1.08 -3.39 -8.45
N ALA A 127 0.09 -3.80 -7.94
CA ALA A 127 1.10 -2.84 -7.50
C ALA A 127 1.59 -2.02 -8.70
N GLY A 128 1.56 -0.69 -8.58
CA GLY A 128 1.92 0.26 -9.63
C GLY A 128 0.75 0.80 -10.45
N ASP A 129 -0.48 0.27 -10.28
CA ASP A 129 -1.66 0.84 -10.92
C ASP A 129 -1.84 2.31 -10.51
N ASN A 130 -2.20 3.16 -11.48
CA ASN A 130 -2.61 4.53 -11.21
C ASN A 130 -4.09 4.55 -10.87
N ILE A 131 -4.43 4.89 -9.63
CA ILE A 131 -5.79 4.98 -9.15
C ILE A 131 -6.21 6.44 -9.23
N THR A 132 -7.32 6.71 -9.92
CA THR A 132 -7.98 8.02 -9.88
C THR A 132 -9.36 7.84 -9.30
N VAL A 133 -9.67 8.58 -8.24
CA VAL A 133 -10.99 8.61 -7.63
C VAL A 133 -11.60 9.95 -7.96
N LYS A 134 -12.77 9.97 -8.61
CA LYS A 134 -13.52 11.18 -8.90
C LYS A 134 -14.72 11.27 -7.98
N VAL A 135 -14.88 12.43 -7.35
CA VAL A 135 -16.07 12.80 -6.60
C VAL A 135 -16.84 13.79 -7.46
N ALA A 136 -18.08 13.46 -7.80
CA ALA A 136 -18.96 14.31 -8.60
C ALA A 136 -20.20 14.68 -7.81
N GLY A 137 -20.70 15.90 -7.96
CA GLY A 137 -21.89 16.33 -7.25
C GLY A 137 -22.34 17.75 -7.60
N VAL A 138 -23.32 18.23 -6.83
CA VAL A 138 -23.80 19.61 -6.91
C VAL A 138 -23.19 20.42 -5.77
N PRO A 139 -22.47 21.52 -6.06
CA PRO A 139 -21.88 22.37 -5.04
C PRO A 139 -22.93 23.22 -4.30
N PRO A 140 -22.64 23.67 -3.07
CA PRO A 140 -21.44 23.37 -2.31
C PRO A 140 -21.48 21.97 -1.71
N LEU A 141 -20.38 21.22 -1.83
CA LEU A 141 -20.27 19.86 -1.26
C LEU A 141 -18.90 19.65 -0.64
N ASP A 142 -18.81 19.68 0.68
CA ASP A 142 -17.63 19.22 1.40
C ASP A 142 -17.59 17.70 1.46
N TRP A 143 -16.43 17.11 1.21
CA TRP A 143 -16.27 15.67 1.15
C TRP A 143 -14.98 15.18 1.82
N SER A 144 -15.03 13.95 2.33
CA SER A 144 -13.89 13.21 2.85
C SER A 144 -13.87 11.80 2.27
N LEU A 145 -12.81 11.45 1.56
CA LEU A 145 -12.60 10.13 0.96
C LEU A 145 -11.59 9.35 1.79
N THR A 146 -12.00 8.17 2.25
CA THR A 146 -11.10 7.19 2.86
C THR A 146 -10.86 6.03 1.90
N VAL A 147 -9.61 5.84 1.48
CA VAL A 147 -9.19 4.68 0.72
C VAL A 147 -8.70 3.62 1.69
N VAL A 148 -9.59 2.66 1.98
CA VAL A 148 -9.30 1.52 2.84
C VAL A 148 -8.40 0.55 2.08
N GLN A 149 -7.20 0.35 2.60
CA GLN A 149 -6.27 -0.61 2.01
C GLN A 149 -6.80 -2.04 2.20
N PRO A 150 -6.42 -3.02 1.36
CA PRO A 150 -6.70 -4.42 1.66
C PRO A 150 -6.23 -4.71 3.07
N GLU A 151 -7.10 -5.34 3.88
CA GLU A 151 -6.65 -5.90 5.15
C GLU A 151 -5.35 -6.65 4.89
N PRO A 152 -4.28 -6.38 5.65
CA PRO A 152 -3.02 -6.98 5.33
C PRO A 152 -3.13 -8.50 5.39
N VAL A 153 -2.93 -9.16 4.25
CA VAL A 153 -3.01 -10.62 4.19
C VAL A 153 -2.10 -11.19 5.29
N LYS A 154 -2.67 -11.94 6.22
CA LYS A 154 -1.92 -12.47 7.38
C LYS A 154 -0.64 -13.16 6.92
N GLY A 155 0.48 -12.85 7.57
CA GLY A 155 1.80 -13.36 7.19
C GLY A 155 2.42 -12.75 5.94
N SER A 156 1.76 -11.83 5.22
CA SER A 156 2.35 -11.10 4.08
C SER A 156 3.39 -10.08 4.53
N ALA A 157 4.32 -9.74 3.66
CA ALA A 157 5.38 -8.78 3.94
C ALA A 157 4.83 -7.35 4.01
N ARG A 158 5.18 -6.60 5.06
CA ARG A 158 4.82 -5.18 5.22
C ARG A 158 5.57 -4.24 4.27
N SER A 159 6.69 -4.72 3.72
CA SER A 159 7.57 -3.93 2.87
C SER A 159 8.53 -4.79 2.05
N ALA A 160 9.14 -4.18 1.03
CA ALA A 160 10.26 -4.75 0.31
C ALA A 160 11.40 -5.14 1.27
N ALA A 161 12.10 -6.24 0.97
CA ALA A 161 13.25 -6.63 1.77
C ALA A 161 14.38 -5.62 1.56
N SER A 162 14.94 -5.09 2.65
CA SER A 162 15.92 -4.01 2.60
C SER A 162 17.26 -4.40 3.20
N GLY A 163 18.33 -3.79 2.70
CA GLY A 163 19.69 -3.93 3.22
C GLY A 163 20.66 -4.69 2.32
N ARG A 164 21.97 -4.53 2.59
CA ARG A 164 23.08 -5.08 1.80
C ARG A 164 23.08 -6.60 1.65
N GLY A 165 22.31 -7.30 2.48
CA GLY A 165 22.10 -8.75 2.44
C GLY A 165 21.23 -9.25 1.29
N ALA A 166 20.42 -8.39 0.67
CA ALA A 166 19.40 -8.80 -0.32
C ALA A 166 20.02 -9.48 -1.56
N LYS A 167 21.24 -9.12 -1.94
CA LYS A 167 22.01 -9.78 -3.03
C LYS A 167 22.45 -11.22 -2.72
N PHE A 168 22.40 -11.63 -1.45
CA PHE A 168 22.82 -12.96 -0.99
C PHE A 168 21.64 -13.86 -0.66
N VAL A 169 20.54 -13.29 -0.16
CA VAL A 169 19.36 -14.04 0.26
C VAL A 169 18.09 -13.28 -0.06
N THR A 170 17.14 -14.00 -0.65
CA THR A 170 15.79 -13.53 -0.91
C THR A 170 14.90 -13.98 0.24
N LEU A 171 14.32 -13.00 0.94
CA LEU A 171 13.24 -13.23 1.90
C LEU A 171 11.92 -13.40 1.13
N PRO A 172 10.99 -14.26 1.60
CA PRO A 172 9.73 -14.48 0.89
C PRO A 172 8.81 -13.25 0.99
N ALA A 173 7.86 -13.14 0.06
CA ALA A 173 6.83 -12.11 0.12
C ALA A 173 5.73 -12.41 1.16
N ALA A 174 5.63 -13.67 1.59
CA ALA A 174 4.73 -14.11 2.64
C ALA A 174 5.35 -15.24 3.49
N MET A 175 4.91 -15.35 4.74
CA MET A 175 5.12 -16.49 5.62
C MET A 175 3.88 -17.38 5.57
N SER A 176 4.06 -18.66 5.81
CA SER A 176 2.94 -19.58 6.04
C SER A 176 2.40 -19.38 7.44
N CYS A 177 1.15 -18.94 7.56
CA CYS A 177 0.47 -18.83 8.84
C CYS A 177 0.15 -20.19 9.45
N GLN A 178 -0.31 -21.14 8.64
CA GLN A 178 -0.62 -22.49 9.11
C GLN A 178 0.59 -23.20 9.75
N THR A 179 1.78 -23.02 9.19
CA THR A 179 3.00 -23.71 9.66
C THR A 179 3.98 -22.81 10.40
N HIS A 180 3.60 -21.55 10.63
CA HIS A 180 4.45 -20.50 11.20
C HIS A 180 5.87 -20.55 10.64
N SER A 181 5.98 -20.54 9.30
CA SER A 181 7.25 -20.78 8.62
C SER A 181 7.49 -19.86 7.42
N ALA A 182 8.77 -19.61 7.13
CA ALA A 182 9.19 -18.80 5.99
C ALA A 182 10.21 -19.57 5.16
N VAL A 183 10.11 -19.46 3.83
CA VAL A 183 11.02 -20.12 2.90
C VAL A 183 12.02 -19.10 2.35
N LEU A 184 13.28 -19.23 2.75
CA LEU A 184 14.37 -18.39 2.27
C LEU A 184 15.03 -19.03 1.04
N LYS A 185 15.46 -18.20 0.09
CA LYS A 185 16.25 -18.63 -1.07
C LYS A 185 17.62 -17.96 -1.04
N PHE A 186 18.69 -18.75 -1.05
CA PHE A 186 20.06 -18.24 -1.11
C PHE A 186 20.55 -18.16 -2.57
N SER A 187 21.18 -17.04 -2.92
CA SER A 187 21.70 -16.81 -4.26
C SER A 187 23.01 -17.58 -4.51
N ARG A 188 23.41 -17.70 -5.78
CA ARG A 188 24.74 -18.23 -6.13
C ARG A 188 25.87 -17.43 -5.49
N LYS A 189 25.67 -16.12 -5.30
CA LYS A 189 26.63 -15.23 -4.65
C LYS A 189 26.87 -15.65 -3.19
N ALA A 190 25.81 -16.02 -2.46
CA ALA A 190 25.96 -16.54 -1.10
C ALA A 190 26.84 -17.79 -1.03
N LYS A 191 26.70 -18.75 -1.96
CA LYS A 191 27.59 -19.94 -2.00
C LYS A 191 29.07 -19.55 -2.11
N ARG A 192 29.39 -18.57 -2.97
CA ARG A 192 30.78 -18.18 -3.23
C ARG A 192 31.40 -17.42 -2.05
N SER A 193 30.66 -16.45 -1.50
CA SER A 193 31.22 -15.46 -0.57
C SER A 193 30.79 -15.59 0.89
N ALA A 194 29.71 -16.31 1.20
CA ALA A 194 29.23 -16.45 2.57
C ALA A 194 29.96 -17.60 3.30
N ALA A 195 30.31 -17.35 4.56
CA ALA A 195 30.83 -18.36 5.48
C ALA A 195 29.71 -18.93 6.37
N LYS A 196 28.80 -18.07 6.84
CA LYS A 196 27.60 -18.48 7.60
C LYS A 196 26.50 -17.43 7.49
N ALA A 197 25.25 -17.86 7.67
CA ALA A 197 24.10 -16.98 7.75
C ALA A 197 23.32 -17.29 9.02
N VAL A 198 22.91 -16.25 9.74
CA VAL A 198 22.08 -16.36 10.94
C VAL A 198 20.75 -15.71 10.65
N VAL A 199 19.68 -16.49 10.72
CA VAL A 199 18.31 -16.00 10.62
C VAL A 199 17.83 -15.66 12.03
N ARG A 200 17.29 -14.47 12.17
CA ARG A 200 16.65 -14.00 13.39
C ARG A 200 15.21 -13.60 13.10
N ALA A 201 14.31 -13.88 14.03
CA ALA A 201 12.94 -13.36 14.05
C ALA A 201 12.80 -12.49 15.30
N ASN A 202 12.38 -11.23 15.13
CA ASN A 202 12.26 -10.26 16.23
C ASN A 202 13.55 -10.18 17.07
N GLY A 203 14.71 -10.15 16.40
CA GLY A 203 16.04 -10.11 17.03
C GLY A 203 16.56 -11.44 17.59
N LYS A 204 15.69 -12.43 17.87
CA LYS A 204 16.06 -13.75 18.40
C LYS A 204 16.54 -14.69 17.30
N LYS A 205 17.62 -15.44 17.54
CA LYS A 205 18.17 -16.41 16.59
C LYS A 205 17.22 -17.60 16.45
N VAL A 206 16.71 -17.83 15.23
CA VAL A 206 15.80 -18.95 14.93
C VAL A 206 16.45 -20.03 14.09
N LYS A 207 17.45 -19.69 13.27
CA LYS A 207 18.17 -20.67 12.44
C LYS A 207 19.58 -20.21 12.10
N GLN A 208 20.48 -21.16 11.94
CA GLN A 208 21.83 -20.91 11.42
C GLN A 208 22.08 -21.81 10.20
N ILE A 209 22.65 -21.23 9.15
CA ILE A 209 23.02 -21.93 7.92
C ILE A 209 24.54 -21.80 7.73
N ARG A 210 25.20 -22.94 7.58
CA ARG A 210 26.65 -23.02 7.26
C ARG A 210 26.87 -23.47 5.80
N THR A 211 25.96 -24.28 5.28
CA THR A 211 26.06 -24.82 3.91
C THR A 211 25.07 -24.15 2.99
N PHE A 212 25.59 -23.50 1.94
CA PHE A 212 24.79 -22.76 0.97
C PHE A 212 24.70 -23.54 -0.33
N LYS A 213 23.54 -24.17 -0.57
CA LYS A 213 23.24 -24.81 -1.86
C LYS A 213 22.39 -23.84 -2.70
N PRO A 214 22.84 -23.41 -3.89
CA PRO A 214 22.05 -22.57 -4.79
C PRO A 214 20.73 -23.27 -5.10
N ARG A 215 19.65 -22.50 -5.24
CA ARG A 215 18.29 -22.99 -5.53
C ARG A 215 17.65 -23.86 -4.44
N LYS A 216 18.40 -24.32 -3.41
CA LYS A 216 17.82 -25.02 -2.27
C LYS A 216 17.05 -24.03 -1.39
N ARG A 217 15.77 -24.33 -1.20
CA ARG A 217 14.88 -23.62 -0.29
C ARG A 217 15.26 -23.95 1.16
N VAL A 218 15.42 -22.92 1.99
CA VAL A 218 15.67 -23.09 3.42
C VAL A 218 14.41 -22.69 4.17
N VAL A 219 13.72 -23.69 4.72
CA VAL A 219 12.53 -23.47 5.55
C VAL A 219 12.97 -23.08 6.96
N VAL A 220 12.46 -21.97 7.47
CA VAL A 220 12.60 -21.51 8.85
C VAL A 220 11.25 -21.71 9.52
N LYS A 221 11.17 -22.60 10.51
CA LYS A 221 9.92 -22.95 11.22
C LYS A 221 9.85 -22.25 12.57
N ARG A 222 8.68 -22.31 13.22
CA ARG A 222 8.42 -21.76 14.58
C ARG A 222 8.69 -20.25 14.64
N LEU A 223 8.21 -19.54 13.63
CA LEU A 223 8.25 -18.07 13.60
C LEU A 223 7.12 -17.53 14.48
N PRO A 224 7.34 -16.38 15.16
CA PRO A 224 6.26 -15.70 15.85
C PRO A 224 5.19 -15.25 14.85
N ALA A 225 3.95 -15.10 15.34
CA ALA A 225 2.77 -14.72 14.57
C ALA A 225 3.03 -13.45 13.74
N GLY A 226 3.48 -12.37 14.39
CA GLY A 226 4.12 -11.22 13.75
C GLY A 226 5.65 -11.31 13.82
N ALA A 227 6.32 -11.31 12.67
CA ALA A 227 7.77 -11.43 12.62
C ALA A 227 8.42 -10.30 11.82
N THR A 228 9.53 -9.78 12.34
CA THR A 228 10.57 -9.12 11.56
C THR A 228 11.71 -10.10 11.35
N LEU A 229 11.82 -10.64 10.14
CA LEU A 229 12.92 -11.52 9.78
C LEU A 229 14.15 -10.70 9.43
N SER A 230 15.27 -11.03 10.03
CA SER A 230 16.58 -10.50 9.65
C SER A 230 17.55 -11.64 9.39
N VAL A 231 18.25 -11.58 8.26
CA VAL A 231 19.28 -12.55 7.91
C VAL A 231 20.62 -11.83 7.87
N VAL A 232 21.49 -12.21 8.81
CA VAL A 232 22.87 -11.71 8.90
C VAL A 232 23.78 -12.70 8.21
N VAL A 233 24.27 -12.34 7.03
CA VAL A 233 25.23 -13.12 6.25
C VAL A 233 26.64 -12.68 6.64
N LYS A 234 27.40 -13.55 7.32
CA LYS A 234 28.84 -13.37 7.55
C LYS A 234 29.59 -13.88 6.32
N LEU A 235 30.37 -12.99 5.71
CA LEU A 235 31.18 -13.27 4.54
C LEU A 235 32.52 -13.91 4.95
N LYS A 236 33.16 -14.62 4.01
CA LYS A 236 34.46 -15.28 4.22
C LYS A 236 35.57 -14.27 4.57
N ASN A 237 35.48 -13.04 4.05
CA ASN A 237 36.38 -11.93 4.39
C ASN A 237 36.04 -11.21 5.72
N GLY A 238 35.24 -11.83 6.60
CA GLY A 238 34.87 -11.28 7.90
C GLY A 238 33.74 -10.23 7.90
N LYS A 239 33.47 -9.57 6.77
CA LYS A 239 32.40 -8.56 6.66
C LYS A 239 31.00 -9.17 6.88
N LYS A 240 30.04 -8.34 7.31
CA LYS A 240 28.64 -8.73 7.53
C LYS A 240 27.72 -8.01 6.54
N ALA A 241 26.75 -8.72 6.00
CA ALA A 241 25.67 -8.16 5.18
C ALA A 241 24.33 -8.58 5.77
N THR A 242 23.45 -7.61 6.03
CA THR A 242 22.15 -7.84 6.65
C THR A 242 21.04 -7.51 5.67
N VAL A 243 20.02 -8.36 5.61
CA VAL A 243 18.73 -8.04 5.00
C VAL A 243 17.62 -8.23 6.01
N ARG A 244 16.61 -7.36 5.96
CA ARG A 244 15.45 -7.39 6.85
C ARG A 244 14.16 -7.30 6.05
N ARG A 245 13.10 -7.89 6.59
CA ARG A 245 11.72 -7.72 6.12
C ARG A 245 10.77 -7.98 7.28
N SER A 246 9.77 -7.12 7.43
CA SER A 246 8.70 -7.25 8.42
C SER A 246 7.48 -7.90 7.77
N TYR A 247 6.70 -8.63 8.56
CA TYR A 247 5.49 -9.32 8.12
C TYR A 247 4.30 -8.96 9.01
N TRP A 248 3.11 -8.96 8.42
CA TRP A 248 1.85 -8.88 9.15
C TRP A 248 1.65 -10.12 10.01
N SER A 249 0.88 -9.97 11.09
CA SER A 249 0.65 -11.09 11.99
C SER A 249 -0.11 -12.18 11.26
N CYS A 250 0.40 -13.40 11.36
CA CYS A 250 -0.46 -14.56 11.47
C CYS A 250 -1.14 -14.52 12.85
#